data_AF-A0A2D6Q957-F1
#
_entry.id   AF-A0A2D6Q957-F1
#
_cell.length_a   1.000
_cell.length_b   1.000
_cell.length_c   1.000
_cell.angle_alpha   90.00
_cell.angle_beta   90.00
_cell.angle_gamma   90.00
#
_symmetry.space_group_name_H-M   'P 1'
#
loop_
_entity.id
_entity.type
_entity.pdbx_description
1 polymer ?
#
loop_
_entity_poly.entity_id
_entity_poly.type
_entity_poly.pdbx_seq_one_letter_code
_entity_poly.pdbx_strand_id
1 'polypeptide(L)' 'MDRIIERKCIICKKEFLKRANTRDRGKVFRTSRGYKWKRIIRPKMSYTCTQECSKSYLNAIIWYRQRGKKL' A
#
# COMPACT_ATOMS: atom_id res chain seq x y z
N MET A 1 5.16 -16.24 12.81
CA MET A 1 6.13 -15.14 12.91
C MET A 1 5.58 -13.90 12.21
N ASP A 2 5.30 -12.88 13.00
CA ASP A 2 4.98 -11.55 12.50
C ASP A 2 6.22 -10.89 11.94
N ARG A 3 6.21 -10.59 10.64
CA ARG A 3 7.30 -9.85 10.01
C ARG A 3 7.03 -8.36 10.16
N ILE A 4 8.05 -7.62 10.56
CA ILE A 4 8.06 -6.16 10.48
C ILE A 4 8.63 -5.78 9.11
N ILE A 5 8.02 -4.80 8.44
CA ILE A 5 8.42 -4.31 7.12
C ILE A 5 8.56 -2.79 7.19
N GLU A 6 9.62 -2.27 6.58
CA GLU A 6 9.85 -0.85 6.38
C GLU A 6 8.96 -0.31 5.25
N ARG A 7 8.31 0.83 5.51
CA ARG A 7 7.46 1.53 4.55
C ARG A 7 7.70 3.04 4.61
N LYS A 8 7.37 3.72 3.52
CA LYS A 8 7.44 5.18 3.41
C LYS A 8 6.02 5.77 3.39
N CYS A 9 5.79 6.77 4.22
CA CYS A 9 4.50 7.44 4.30
C CYS A 9 4.22 8.22 3.00
N ILE A 10 3.01 8.08 2.44
CA ILE A 10 2.68 8.80 1.21
C ILE A 10 2.55 10.31 1.41
N ILE A 11 2.13 10.75 2.60
CA ILE A 11 1.89 12.15 2.95
C ILE A 11 3.20 12.83 3.35
N CYS A 12 3.79 12.44 4.48
CA CYS A 12 4.96 13.12 5.03
C CYS A 12 6.30 12.58 4.53
N LYS A 13 6.30 11.53 3.67
CA LYS A 13 7.49 10.87 3.13
C LYS A 13 8.46 10.28 4.17
N LYS A 14 8.11 10.26 5.46
CA LYS A 14 8.92 9.61 6.50
C LYS A 14 8.87 8.08 6.38
N GLU A 15 9.98 7.44 6.69
CA GLU A 15 10.08 5.98 6.79
C GLU A 15 9.59 5.53 8.16
N PHE A 16 8.94 4.36 8.21
CA PHE A 16 8.39 3.80 9.43
C PHE A 16 8.25 2.27 9.34
N LEU A 17 8.25 1.64 10.50
CA LEU A 17 8.07 0.20 10.65
C LEU A 17 6.59 -0.15 10.75
N LYS A 18 6.18 -1.21 10.05
CA LYS A 18 4.80 -1.72 10.05
C LYS A 18 4.78 -3.23 10.19
N ARG A 19 3.83 -3.78 10.94
CA ARG A 19 3.52 -5.21 10.94
C ARG A 19 2.98 -5.65 9.58
N ALA A 20 3.53 -6.74 9.05
CA ALA A 20 3.16 -7.30 7.75
C ALA A 20 1.83 -8.05 7.80
N ASN A 21 0.81 -7.49 7.16
CA ASN A 21 -0.47 -8.18 6.98
C ASN A 21 -0.37 -9.19 5.82
N THR A 22 -1.30 -10.15 5.75
CA THR A 22 -1.37 -11.16 4.68
C THR A 22 -1.36 -10.53 3.28
N ARG A 23 -2.00 -9.38 3.11
CA ARG A 23 -2.01 -8.60 1.86
C ARG A 23 -0.65 -8.03 1.47
N ASP A 24 0.19 -7.69 2.45
CA ASP A 24 1.56 -7.18 2.23
C ASP A 24 2.51 -8.29 1.77
N ARG A 25 2.18 -9.56 2.08
CA ARG A 25 2.97 -10.74 1.71
C ARG A 25 2.88 -11.08 0.22
N GLY A 26 2.00 -10.41 -0.52
CA GLY A 26 1.76 -10.67 -1.93
C GLY A 26 1.01 -11.97 -2.18
N LYS A 27 0.61 -12.19 -3.43
CA LYS A 27 0.07 -13.47 -3.89
C LYS A 27 1.18 -14.26 -4.57
N VAL A 28 1.25 -15.55 -4.28
CA VAL A 28 2.15 -16.48 -4.94
C VAL A 28 1.35 -17.18 -6.03
N PHE A 29 1.88 -17.22 -7.25
CA PHE A 29 1.27 -17.88 -8.39
C PHE A 29 2.34 -18.66 -9.15
N ARG A 30 1.93 -19.76 -9.76
CA ARG A 30 2.80 -20.58 -10.58
C ARG A 30 2.86 -19.99 -11.98
N THR A 31 4.06 -19.69 -12.48
CA THR A 31 4.19 -19.23 -13.88
C THR A 31 4.05 -20.42 -14.83
N SER A 32 3.29 -20.26 -15.90
CA SER A 32 3.11 -21.28 -16.95
C SER A 32 4.43 -21.62 -17.65
N ARG A 33 5.27 -20.61 -17.89
CA ARG A 33 6.65 -20.81 -18.34
C ARG A 33 7.56 -21.18 -17.16
N GLY A 34 7.97 -22.45 -17.11
CA GLY A 34 9.08 -22.92 -16.28
C GLY A 34 8.73 -23.47 -14.89
N TYR A 35 7.45 -23.66 -14.55
CA TYR A 35 7.00 -24.23 -13.26
C TYR A 35 7.57 -23.53 -12.00
N LYS A 36 8.07 -22.30 -12.12
CA LYS A 36 8.61 -21.53 -11.01
C LYS A 36 7.49 -20.81 -10.26
N TRP A 37 7.57 -20.82 -8.93
CA TRP A 37 6.71 -20.01 -8.09
C TRP A 37 7.21 -18.56 -8.10
N LYS A 38 6.38 -17.62 -8.53
CA LYS A 38 6.67 -16.18 -8.41
C LYS A 38 5.73 -15.53 -7.41
N ARG A 39 6.29 -14.61 -6.62
CA ARG A 39 5.52 -13.78 -5.68
C ARG A 39 5.27 -12.41 -6.32
N ILE A 40 4.01 -12.10 -6.60
CA ILE A 40 3.60 -10.74 -6.96
C ILE A 40 3.18 -10.06 -5.66
N ILE A 41 3.98 -9.09 -5.25
CA ILE A 41 3.56 -8.10 -4.26
C ILE A 41 2.65 -7.13 -5.02
N ARG A 42 1.37 -7.03 -4.62
CA ARG A 42 0.43 -6.11 -5.29
C ARG A 42 1.05 -4.70 -5.32
N PRO A 43 1.05 -4.02 -6.46
CA PRO A 43 1.75 -2.74 -6.59
C PRO A 43 1.11 -1.68 -5.69
N LYS A 44 1.99 -0.94 -4.99
CA LYS A 44 1.75 0.33 -4.27
C LYS A 44 0.46 0.39 -3.46
N MET A 45 0.45 -0.24 -2.28
CA MET A 45 -0.39 0.30 -1.21
C MET A 45 0.23 1.59 -0.70
N SER A 46 -0.53 2.68 -0.75
CA SER A 46 -0.21 3.93 -0.06
C SER A 46 -0.35 3.68 1.44
N TYR A 47 0.76 3.73 2.18
CA TYR A 47 0.72 3.64 3.64
C TYR A 47 0.93 5.01 4.26
N THR A 48 0.35 5.19 5.43
CA THR A 48 0.44 6.40 6.25
C THR A 48 1.03 6.01 7.61
N CYS A 49 1.93 6.84 8.13
CA CYS A 49 2.63 6.56 9.38
C CYS A 49 1.79 6.88 10.63
N THR A 50 0.84 7.82 10.52
CA THR A 50 -0.02 8.27 11.63
C THR A 50 -1.48 8.36 11.19
N GLN A 51 -2.39 8.40 12.17
CA GLN A 51 -3.82 8.61 11.92
C GLN A 51 -4.10 9.96 11.25
N GLU A 52 -3.33 11.00 11.59
CA GLU A 52 -3.40 12.31 10.94
C GLU A 52 -3.07 12.22 9.45
N CYS A 53 -1.96 11.56 9.09
CA CYS A 53 -1.62 11.32 7.69
C CYS A 53 -2.73 10.54 6.96
N SER A 54 -3.37 9.58 7.63
CA SER A 54 -4.51 8.85 7.08
C SER A 54 -5.70 9.78 6.80
N LYS A 55 -6.04 10.69 7.74
CA LYS A 55 -7.10 11.68 7.56
C LYS A 55 -6.79 12.63 6.39
N SER A 56 -5.56 13.15 6.31
CA SER A 56 -5.13 14.02 5.20
C SER A 56 -5.24 13.31 3.84
N TYR A 57 -4.85 12.04 3.76
CA TYR A 57 -4.98 11.24 2.55
C TYR A 57 -6.45 11.04 2.12
N LEU A 58 -7.34 10.74 3.08
CA LEU A 58 -8.77 10.61 2.81
C LEU A 58 -9.39 11.92 2.31
N ASN A 59 -9.04 13.04 2.94
CA ASN A 59 -9.52 14.36 2.52
C ASN A 59 -9.07 14.69 1.08
N ALA A 60 -7.82 14.37 0.73
CA ALA A 60 -7.33 14.54 -0.64
C ALA A 60 -8.10 13.69 -1.67
N ILE A 61 -8.45 12.44 -1.32
CA ILE A 61 -9.29 11.57 -2.16
C ILE A 61 -10.70 12.15 -2.33
N ILE A 62 -11.32 12.61 -1.24
CA ILE A 62 -12.66 13.19 -1.26
C ILE A 62 -12.67 14.43 -2.16
N TRP A 63 -11.70 15.32 -1.98
CA TRP A 63 -11.54 16.52 -2.81
C TRP A 63 -11.38 16.17 -4.30
N TYR A 64 -10.52 15.19 -4.63
CA TYR A 64 -10.31 14.75 -6.01
C TYR A 64 -11.61 14.21 -6.64
N ARG A 65 -12.35 13.38 -5.90
CA ARG A 65 -13.64 12.82 -6.36
C ARG A 65 -14.71 13.89 -6.54
N GLN A 66 -14.76 14.89 -5.69
CA GLN A 66 -15.72 15.99 -5.80
C GLN A 66 -15.45 16.87 -7.03
N ARG A 67 -14.17 17.10 -7.38
CA ARG A 67 -13.82 17.87 -8.59
C ARG A 67 -13.97 17.05 -9.86
N GLY A 68 -13.69 15.75 -9.83
CA GLY A 68 -13.90 14.86 -10.97
C GLY A 68 -15.38 14.61 -11.33
N LYS A 69 -16.32 14.95 -10.45
CA LYS A 69 -17.78 14.96 -10.74
C LYS A 69 -18.29 16.30 -11.29
N LYS A 70 -17.44 17.33 -11.33
CA LYS A 70 -17.75 18.67 -11.86
C LYS A 70 -17.10 18.94 -13.24
N LEU A 71 -16.46 17.93 -13.83
CA LEU A 71 -16.05 17.86 -15.24
C LEU A 71 -17.05 16.98 -15.98
#